data_AF-A0AAD4Q391-F1
#
_entry.id   AF-A0AAD4Q391-F1
#
_cell.length_a   1.000
_cell.length_b   1.000
_cell.length_c   1.000
_cell.angle_alpha   90.00
_cell.angle_beta   90.00
_cell.angle_gamma   90.00
#
_symmetry.space_group_name_H-M   'P 1'
#
loop_
_entity.id
_entity.type
_entity.pdbx_description
1 polymer ?
#
loop_
_entity_poly.entity_id
_entity_poly.type
_entity_poly.pdbx_seq_one_letter_code
_entity_poly.pdbx_strand_id
1 'polypeptide(L)'
;MYASTYLALKRAQDERDAAQNYARQDAEAAKGREELRNAYLKELNEKDPNNIFYSIDHIKGVLKAFYEADRNLDGHVTLDELMNFYRPTDQEACENILKCFREAEVDGNNKLSLGEFFILGFIGAERKEGYGKARKI
;
A
#
# COMPACT_ATOMS: atom_id res chain seq x y z
N MET A 1 -0.80 3.28 56.28
CA MET A 1 -1.12 4.39 55.34
C MET A 1 -0.27 4.37 54.06
N TYR A 2 0.98 3.89 54.07
CA TYR A 2 1.89 3.91 52.90
C TYR A 2 1.56 2.94 51.74
N ALA A 3 0.96 1.78 52.01
CA ALA A 3 0.70 0.79 50.96
C ALA A 3 -0.39 1.22 49.97
N SER A 4 -1.41 1.96 50.44
CA SER A 4 -2.52 2.44 49.60
C SER A 4 -2.10 3.55 48.64
N THR A 5 -1.21 4.44 49.07
CA THR A 5 -0.69 5.54 48.25
C THR A 5 0.29 5.03 47.20
N TYR A 6 1.15 4.07 47.55
CA TYR A 6 2.04 3.42 46.59
C TYR A 6 1.27 2.70 45.47
N LEU A 7 0.23 1.94 45.81
CA LEU A 7 -0.59 1.25 44.81
C LEU A 7 -1.29 2.24 43.86
N ALA A 8 -1.78 3.36 44.40
CA ALA A 8 -2.42 4.41 43.62
C ALA A 8 -1.43 5.09 42.66
N LEU A 9 -0.20 5.38 43.12
CA LEU A 9 0.86 5.96 42.29
C LEU A 9 1.26 5.01 41.16
N LYS A 10 1.41 3.71 41.44
CA LYS A 10 1.75 2.72 40.41
C LYS A 10 0.67 2.62 39.34
N ARG A 11 -0.61 2.54 39.73
CA ARG A 11 -1.73 2.55 38.77
C ARG A 11 -1.75 3.80 37.90
N ALA A 12 -1.53 4.97 38.52
CA ALA A 12 -1.47 6.23 37.79
C ALA A 12 -0.27 6.30 36.82
N GLN A 13 0.85 5.64 37.13
CA GLN A 13 1.99 5.51 36.22
C GLN A 13 1.64 4.55 35.06
N ASP A 14 1.10 3.37 35.37
CA ASP A 14 0.71 2.38 34.35
C ASP A 14 -0.34 2.96 33.37
N GLU A 15 -1.31 3.73 33.88
CA GLU A 15 -2.33 4.42 33.06
C GLU A 15 -1.71 5.51 32.18
N ARG A 16 -0.75 6.28 32.69
CA ARG A 16 -0.03 7.31 31.92
C ARG A 16 0.82 6.67 30.83
N ASP A 17 1.52 5.57 31.13
CA ASP A 17 2.34 4.85 30.17
C ASP A 17 1.48 4.23 29.07
N ALA A 18 0.32 3.66 29.42
CA ALA A 18 -0.66 3.17 28.44
C ALA A 18 -1.19 4.29 27.53
N ALA A 19 -1.56 5.44 28.10
CA ALA A 19 -2.03 6.60 27.33
C ALA A 19 -0.94 7.14 26.40
N GLN A 20 0.32 7.19 26.86
CA GLN A 20 1.46 7.59 26.02
C GLN A 20 1.72 6.61 24.87
N ASN A 21 1.64 5.31 25.13
CA ASN A 21 1.81 4.29 24.09
C ASN A 21 0.71 4.37 23.03
N TYR A 22 -0.55 4.56 23.44
CA TYR A 22 -1.66 4.76 22.51
C TYR A 22 -1.46 6.01 21.65
N ALA A 23 -1.10 7.14 22.26
CA ALA A 23 -0.84 8.38 21.53
C ALA A 23 0.33 8.25 20.55
N ARG A 24 1.39 7.50 20.91
CA ARG A 24 2.51 7.20 20.00
C ARG A 24 2.06 6.35 18.81
N GLN A 25 1.29 5.29 19.04
CA GLN A 25 0.78 4.44 17.97
C GLN A 25 -0.13 5.21 17.01
N ASP A 26 -1.01 6.07 17.53
CA ASP A 26 -1.88 6.90 16.69
C ASP A 26 -1.06 7.92 15.87
N ALA A 27 -0.05 8.54 16.49
CA ALA A 27 0.87 9.45 15.79
C ALA A 27 1.71 8.75 14.72
N GLU A 28 2.22 7.55 14.99
CA GLU A 28 2.94 6.71 14.03
C GLU A 28 2.04 6.31 12.86
N ALA A 29 0.81 5.89 13.15
CA ALA A 29 -0.18 5.59 12.12
C ALA A 29 -0.54 6.83 11.28
N ALA A 30 -0.64 8.01 11.90
CA ALA A 30 -0.86 9.27 11.19
C ALA A 30 0.31 9.62 10.27
N LYS A 31 1.53 9.44 10.75
CA LYS A 31 2.76 9.65 9.98
C LYS A 31 2.84 8.70 8.78
N GLY A 32 2.52 7.43 8.97
CA GLY A 32 2.45 6.45 7.87
C GLY A 32 1.41 6.85 6.81
N ARG A 33 0.21 7.30 7.22
CA ARG A 33 -0.81 7.81 6.28
C ARG A 33 -0.34 9.04 5.50
N GLU A 34 0.40 9.94 6.14
CA GLU A 34 0.95 11.12 5.49
C GLU A 34 2.05 10.76 4.48
N GLU A 35 2.94 9.83 4.84
CA GLU A 35 3.98 9.30 3.95
C GLU A 35 3.36 8.62 2.72
N LEU A 36 2.34 7.78 2.92
CA LEU A 36 1.60 7.14 1.85
C LEU A 36 0.93 8.16 0.92
N ARG A 37 0.26 9.18 1.49
CA ARG A 37 -0.33 10.28 0.72
C ARG A 37 0.72 11.02 -0.11
N ASN A 38 1.88 11.31 0.47
CA ASN A 38 2.96 12.00 -0.22
C ASN A 38 3.53 11.15 -1.37
N ALA A 39 3.63 9.83 -1.18
CA ALA A 39 4.03 8.90 -2.24
C ALA A 39 3.03 8.93 -3.42
N TYR A 40 1.72 8.87 -3.14
CA TYR A 40 0.70 9.00 -4.18
C TYR A 40 0.77 10.33 -4.92
N LEU A 41 0.85 11.44 -4.18
CA LEU A 41 0.90 12.77 -4.78
C LEU A 41 2.16 12.98 -5.60
N LYS A 42 3.29 12.42 -5.17
CA LYS A 42 4.52 12.44 -5.97
C LYS A 42 4.27 11.75 -7.30
N GLU A 43 3.78 10.52 -7.27
CA GLU A 43 3.54 9.74 -8.48
C GLU A 43 2.56 10.41 -9.43
N LEU A 44 1.46 10.97 -8.92
CA LEU A 44 0.42 11.63 -9.72
C LEU A 44 0.81 13.00 -10.27
N ASN A 45 1.75 13.72 -9.64
CA ASN A 45 2.17 15.06 -10.08
C ASN A 45 3.35 15.06 -11.05
N GLU A 46 4.09 13.95 -11.11
CA GLU A 46 5.16 13.78 -12.09
C GLU A 46 4.62 13.93 -13.51
N LYS A 47 5.36 14.69 -14.33
CA LYS A 47 4.92 15.03 -15.68
C LYS A 47 5.25 13.91 -16.63
N ASP A 48 4.21 13.35 -17.25
CA ASP A 48 4.40 12.37 -18.30
C ASP A 48 4.81 13.07 -19.61
N PRO A 49 5.91 12.65 -20.28
CA PRO A 49 6.48 13.38 -21.43
C PRO A 49 5.64 13.29 -22.71
N ASN A 50 4.61 12.44 -22.74
CA ASN A 50 3.75 12.21 -23.90
C ASN A 50 2.29 12.34 -23.48
N ASN A 51 1.43 12.77 -24.39
CA ASN A 51 -0.02 12.75 -24.18
C ASN A 51 -0.48 11.29 -24.23
N ILE A 52 -0.42 10.63 -23.08
CA ILE A 52 -0.60 9.18 -22.94
C ILE A 52 -2.06 8.89 -22.62
N PHE A 53 -2.64 7.97 -23.38
CA PHE A 53 -4.03 7.54 -23.20
C PHE A 53 -4.11 6.04 -22.98
N TYR A 54 -4.81 5.67 -21.91
CA TYR A 54 -5.30 4.31 -21.70
C TYR A 54 -6.77 4.25 -22.09
N SER A 55 -7.18 3.16 -22.73
CA SER A 55 -8.60 2.92 -22.94
C SER A 55 -9.30 2.69 -21.59
N ILE A 56 -10.57 3.09 -21.51
CA ILE A 56 -11.37 2.83 -20.31
C ILE A 56 -11.44 1.33 -20.00
N ASP A 57 -11.44 0.48 -21.03
CA ASP A 57 -11.47 -0.98 -20.86
C ASP A 57 -10.16 -1.49 -20.25
N HIS A 58 -9.02 -0.88 -20.57
CA HIS A 58 -7.75 -1.21 -19.93
C HIS A 58 -7.78 -0.84 -18.45
N ILE A 59 -8.23 0.37 -18.12
CA ILE A 59 -8.37 0.83 -16.73
C ILE A 59 -9.33 -0.09 -15.95
N LYS A 60 -10.48 -0.45 -16.54
CA LYS A 60 -11.42 -1.41 -15.96
C LYS A 60 -10.77 -2.77 -15.74
N GLY A 61 -9.94 -3.25 -16.67
CA GLY A 61 -9.21 -4.51 -16.53
C GLY A 61 -8.28 -4.50 -15.32
N VAL A 62 -7.51 -3.42 -15.13
CA VAL A 62 -6.61 -3.27 -13.96
C VAL A 62 -7.41 -3.23 -12.67
N LEU A 63 -8.48 -2.43 -12.60
CA LEU A 63 -9.33 -2.34 -11.41
C LEU A 63 -10.02 -3.67 -11.11
N LYS A 64 -10.49 -4.37 -12.14
CA LYS A 64 -11.12 -5.68 -12.01
C LYS A 64 -10.13 -6.71 -11.45
N ALA A 65 -8.88 -6.70 -11.92
CA ALA A 65 -7.84 -7.61 -11.42
C ALA A 65 -7.60 -7.44 -9.91
N PHE A 66 -7.66 -6.22 -9.39
CA PHE A 66 -7.58 -5.98 -7.93
C PHE A 66 -8.69 -6.72 -7.18
N TYR A 67 -9.95 -6.53 -7.57
CA TYR A 67 -11.09 -7.15 -6.90
C TYR A 67 -11.21 -8.66 -7.14
N GLU A 68 -10.64 -9.20 -8.22
CA GLU A 68 -10.55 -10.65 -8.43
C GLU A 68 -9.39 -11.30 -7.64
N ALA A 69 -8.35 -10.53 -7.34
CA ALA A 69 -7.23 -10.97 -6.52
C ALA A 69 -7.57 -10.94 -5.02
N ASP A 70 -8.29 -9.92 -4.54
CA ASP A 70 -8.78 -9.80 -3.16
C ASP A 70 -9.80 -10.91 -2.84
N ARG A 71 -9.32 -12.05 -2.34
CA ARG A 71 -10.14 -13.25 -2.13
C ARG A 71 -10.88 -13.21 -0.81
N ASN A 72 -10.25 -12.63 0.21
CA ASN A 72 -10.82 -12.54 1.55
C ASN A 72 -11.74 -11.31 1.71
N LEU A 73 -11.77 -10.42 0.71
CA LEU A 73 -12.59 -9.21 0.65
C LEU A 73 -12.25 -8.22 1.77
N ASP A 74 -10.99 -8.17 2.19
CA ASP A 74 -10.50 -7.24 3.21
C ASP A 74 -10.13 -5.85 2.63
N GLY A 75 -10.30 -5.67 1.32
CA GLY A 75 -10.02 -4.43 0.61
C GLY A 75 -8.52 -4.21 0.35
N HIS A 76 -7.69 -5.21 0.59
CA HIS A 76 -6.27 -5.23 0.33
C HIS A 76 -5.89 -6.53 -0.40
N VAL A 77 -4.75 -6.52 -1.07
CA VAL A 77 -4.26 -7.71 -1.77
C VAL A 77 -2.89 -8.07 -1.26
N THR A 78 -2.77 -9.27 -0.69
CA THR A 78 -1.48 -9.84 -0.26
C THR A 78 -0.67 -10.37 -1.44
N LEU A 79 0.64 -10.57 -1.24
CA LEU A 79 1.48 -11.22 -2.25
C LEU A 79 0.94 -12.62 -2.61
N ASP A 80 0.49 -13.39 -1.62
CA ASP A 80 -0.06 -14.72 -1.86
C ASP A 80 -1.32 -14.67 -2.72
N GLU A 81 -2.20 -13.69 -2.50
CA GLU A 81 -3.39 -13.47 -3.33
C GLU A 81 -3.02 -13.10 -4.77
N LEU A 82 -2.03 -12.24 -4.98
CA LEU A 82 -1.52 -11.91 -6.32
C LEU A 82 -0.91 -13.12 -7.02
N MET A 83 -0.05 -13.87 -6.34
CA MET A 83 0.58 -15.08 -6.91
C MET A 83 -0.49 -16.11 -7.29
N ASN A 84 -1.51 -16.25 -6.45
CA ASN A 84 -2.64 -17.14 -6.69
C ASN A 84 -3.57 -16.68 -7.82
N PHE A 85 -3.67 -15.37 -8.06
CA PHE A 85 -4.44 -14.77 -9.15
C PHE A 85 -3.71 -14.91 -10.49
N TYR A 86 -2.45 -14.46 -10.57
CA TYR A 86 -1.66 -14.50 -11.80
C TYR A 86 -1.16 -15.90 -12.17
N ARG A 87 -0.99 -16.80 -11.19
CA ARG A 87 -0.51 -18.17 -11.37
C ARG A 87 0.73 -18.24 -12.29
N PRO A 88 1.82 -17.53 -11.94
CA PRO A 88 3.04 -17.53 -12.75
C PRO A 88 3.54 -18.96 -12.98
N THR A 89 3.96 -19.24 -14.22
CA THR A 89 4.38 -20.59 -14.64
C THR A 89 5.90 -20.80 -14.56
N ASP A 90 6.65 -19.73 -14.38
CA ASP A 90 8.11 -19.73 -14.34
C ASP A 90 8.64 -18.77 -13.26
N GLN A 91 9.94 -18.90 -12.99
CA GLN A 91 10.63 -18.14 -11.95
C GLN A 91 10.68 -16.64 -12.26
N GLU A 92 10.82 -16.28 -13.53
CA GLU A 92 10.90 -14.87 -13.95
C GLU A 92 9.58 -14.14 -13.69
N ALA A 93 8.45 -14.76 -14.03
CA ALA A 93 7.12 -14.24 -13.73
C ALA A 93 6.88 -14.09 -12.22
N CYS A 94 7.35 -15.06 -11.42
CA CYS A 94 7.29 -14.98 -9.95
C CYS A 94 8.08 -13.77 -9.42
N GLU A 95 9.32 -13.61 -9.89
CA GLU A 95 10.21 -12.53 -9.47
C GLU A 95 9.67 -11.16 -9.88
N ASN A 96 9.07 -11.06 -11.07
CA ASN A 96 8.45 -9.83 -11.54
C ASN A 96 7.25 -9.42 -10.67
N ILE A 97 6.36 -10.35 -10.32
CA ILE A 97 5.22 -10.06 -9.42
C ILE A 97 5.74 -9.60 -8.05
N LEU A 98 6.74 -10.30 -7.50
CA LEU A 98 7.35 -9.97 -6.22
C LEU A 98 8.01 -8.59 -6.22
N LYS A 99 8.71 -8.25 -7.31
CA LYS A 99 9.32 -6.94 -7.50
C LYS A 99 8.26 -5.84 -7.56
N CYS A 100 7.24 -6.01 -8.40
CA CYS A 100 6.13 -5.05 -8.49
C CYS A 100 5.43 -4.85 -7.14
N PHE A 101 5.20 -5.94 -6.40
CA PHE A 101 4.62 -5.87 -5.06
C PHE A 101 5.47 -5.01 -4.11
N ARG A 102 6.77 -5.31 -4.00
CA ARG A 102 7.68 -4.58 -3.09
C ARG A 102 7.89 -3.12 -3.49
N GLU A 103 7.78 -2.80 -4.78
CA GLU A 103 7.90 -1.42 -5.24
C GLU A 103 6.63 -0.59 -5.00
N ALA A 104 5.46 -1.24 -4.99
CA ALA A 104 4.17 -0.59 -4.78
C ALA A 104 3.80 -0.45 -3.30
N GLU A 105 4.26 -1.39 -2.46
CA GLU A 105 3.98 -1.42 -1.02
C GLU A 105 4.85 -0.39 -0.30
N VAL A 106 4.21 0.59 0.34
CA VAL A 106 4.92 1.73 0.95
C VAL A 106 4.68 1.83 2.44
N ASP A 107 3.52 1.41 2.92
CA ASP A 107 3.15 1.58 4.33
C ASP A 107 3.65 0.45 5.27
N GLY A 108 4.28 -0.60 4.72
CA GLY A 108 4.91 -1.69 5.46
C GLY A 108 3.92 -2.70 6.05
N ASN A 109 2.66 -2.69 5.61
CA ASN A 109 1.63 -3.62 6.06
C ASN A 109 1.65 -5.00 5.37
N ASN A 110 2.54 -5.21 4.38
CA ASN A 110 2.65 -6.43 3.54
C ASN A 110 1.39 -6.77 2.73
N LYS A 111 0.63 -5.75 2.34
CA LYS A 111 -0.55 -5.84 1.49
C LYS A 111 -0.58 -4.61 0.59
N LEU A 112 -1.29 -4.70 -0.53
CA LEU A 112 -1.54 -3.55 -1.38
C LEU A 112 -2.97 -3.08 -1.17
N SER A 113 -3.12 -1.84 -0.71
CA SER A 113 -4.38 -1.11 -0.88
C SER A 113 -4.65 -0.83 -2.36
N LEU A 114 -5.89 -0.46 -2.72
CA LEU A 114 -6.20 -0.07 -4.10
C LEU A 114 -5.33 1.09 -4.61
N GLY A 115 -4.98 2.03 -3.71
CA GLY A 115 -4.12 3.15 -4.03
C GLY A 115 -2.70 2.70 -4.38
N GLU A 116 -2.09 1.83 -3.57
CA GLU A 116 -0.78 1.26 -3.85
C GLU A 116 -0.80 0.43 -5.14
N PHE A 117 -1.80 -0.44 -5.30
CA PHE A 117 -1.93 -1.29 -6.48
C PHE A 117 -2.05 -0.47 -7.77
N PHE A 118 -2.91 0.56 -7.78
CA PHE A 118 -3.19 1.30 -9.01
C PHE A 118 -2.21 2.45 -9.26
N ILE A 119 -1.90 3.26 -8.24
CA ILE A 119 -1.06 4.45 -8.41
C ILE A 119 0.41 4.04 -8.43
N LEU A 120 0.88 3.32 -7.42
CA LEU A 120 2.30 2.99 -7.31
C LEU A 120 2.67 1.76 -8.16
N GLY A 121 1.78 0.77 -8.20
CA GLY A 121 1.91 -0.43 -9.02
C GLY A 121 1.70 -0.14 -10.49
N PHE A 122 0.47 0.14 -10.92
CA PHE A 122 0.17 0.30 -12.34
C PHE A 122 0.75 1.58 -12.97
N ILE A 123 0.40 2.77 -12.46
CA ILE A 123 0.89 4.04 -13.04
C ILE A 123 2.43 4.13 -12.89
N GLY A 124 2.95 3.81 -11.70
CA GLY A 124 4.38 3.83 -11.43
C GLY A 124 5.21 2.84 -12.26
N ALA A 125 4.72 1.61 -12.46
CA ALA A 125 5.41 0.65 -13.33
C ALA A 125 5.39 1.12 -14.80
N GLU A 126 4.24 1.55 -15.31
CA GLU A 126 4.14 2.01 -16.70
C GLU A 126 5.06 3.20 -16.96
N ARG A 127 5.21 4.12 -16.01
CA ARG A 127 6.19 5.22 -16.11
C ARG A 127 7.62 4.72 -16.25
N LYS A 128 8.05 3.80 -15.38
CA LYS A 128 9.40 3.22 -15.41
C LYS A 128 9.68 2.46 -16.71
N GLU A 129 8.66 1.84 -17.28
CA GLU A 129 8.72 1.10 -18.55
C GLU A 129 8.50 1.99 -19.79
N GLY A 130 8.28 3.31 -19.61
CA GLY A 130 8.09 4.24 -20.71
C GLY A 130 6.73 4.12 -21.43
N TYR A 131 5.71 3.67 -20.69
CA TYR A 131 4.31 3.55 -21.10
C TYR A 131 4.11 2.63 -22.31
N GLY A 132 4.67 1.42 -22.23
CA GLY A 132 4.67 0.46 -23.35
C GLY A 132 3.28 0.07 -23.82
N LYS A 133 2.28 0.02 -22.94
CA LYS A 133 0.89 -0.36 -23.28
C LYS A 133 0.02 0.81 -23.70
N ALA A 134 0.52 2.03 -23.57
CA ALA A 134 -0.29 3.21 -23.71
C ALA A 134 -0.28 3.75 -25.14
N ARG A 135 -1.39 4.34 -25.58
CA ARG A 135 -1.44 5.01 -26.87
C ARG A 135 -0.77 6.37 -26.74
N LYS A 136 0.26 6.61 -27.55
CA LYS A 136 0.97 7.88 -27.69
C LYS A 136 0.44 8.59 -28.94
N ILE A 137 0.04 9.85 -28.81
CA ILE A 137 -0.43 10.69 -29.91
C ILE A 137 0.39 11.96 -29.98
#